data_AF-M0BU18-F1
#
_entry.id   AF-M0BU18-F1
#
_cell.length_a   1.000
_cell.length_b   1.000
_cell.length_c   1.000
_cell.angle_alpha   90.00
_cell.angle_beta   90.00
_cell.angle_gamma   90.00
#
_symmetry.space_group_name_H-M   'P 1'
#
loop_
_entity.id
_entity.type
_entity.pdbx_description
1 polymer ?
#
loop_
_entity_poly.entity_id
_entity_poly.type
_entity_poly.pdbx_seq_one_letter_code
_entity_poly.pdbx_strand_id
1 'polypeptide(L)'
;MTTVVLGWDGLDHQLAMAWELVEAFGPHHRSIETFDNPVLEKPHTYELWPSIVTGVGPNEHGIYAATAEGGTDWESDWVSLAARLSTGLVPERIRTEVGRRLRNRGATLDFKPASYYRDRGIETIFDGRRSLAFAVPNYRTRADDRLDVVFDRGAQLGEFLHIEEGADGASRHRPKIPVTSLEDRLAAETTKKLGAIEAAMQREYDLVFAWLGFLDTVGHLAPAVDEAGWQHRWYRQAARWTSGIREQLGADDILVCVSDHGLRSGQHTHDAFLGATDERVLEGTDSVLDVADAIDRVTPRRESMESPPVADRWRVEGDEDAESAAAIRDRLEDLGYL
;
A
#
# COMPACT_ATOMS: atom_id res chain seq x y z
N MET A 1 0.56 -8.98 -22.11
CA MET A 1 1.60 -8.62 -21.14
C MET A 1 1.09 -7.49 -20.26
N THR A 2 1.01 -7.80 -18.98
CA THR A 2 0.74 -6.89 -17.86
C THR A 2 1.78 -7.16 -16.78
N THR A 3 2.36 -6.12 -16.21
CA THR A 3 3.15 -6.22 -14.97
C THR A 3 2.24 -5.99 -13.77
N VAL A 4 2.18 -6.94 -12.84
CA VAL A 4 1.46 -6.83 -11.59
C VAL A 4 2.46 -6.65 -10.45
N VAL A 5 2.31 -5.57 -9.69
CA VAL A 5 3.15 -5.28 -8.53
C VAL A 5 2.34 -5.42 -7.26
N LEU A 6 2.79 -6.32 -6.38
CA LEU A 6 2.29 -6.49 -5.02
C LEU A 6 3.27 -5.86 -4.04
N GLY A 7 2.89 -4.69 -3.52
CA GLY A 7 3.64 -4.00 -2.48
C GLY A 7 3.33 -4.57 -1.11
N TRP A 8 4.00 -5.64 -0.69
CA TRP A 8 3.81 -6.27 0.61
C TRP A 8 4.63 -5.55 1.69
N ASP A 9 4.08 -4.45 2.23
CA ASP A 9 4.67 -3.69 3.35
C ASP A 9 5.10 -4.62 4.49
N GLY A 10 6.35 -4.48 4.95
CA GLY A 10 6.92 -5.27 6.04
C GLY A 10 7.31 -6.71 5.67
N LEU A 11 7.29 -7.12 4.40
CA LEU A 11 7.78 -8.44 3.98
C LEU A 11 9.30 -8.54 4.18
N ASP A 12 9.70 -9.26 5.23
CA ASP A 12 11.10 -9.55 5.54
C ASP A 12 11.66 -10.74 4.74
N HIS A 13 12.79 -10.52 4.04
CA HIS A 13 13.50 -11.53 3.24
C HIS A 13 13.99 -12.72 4.07
N GLN A 14 14.55 -12.47 5.26
CA GLN A 14 15.11 -13.52 6.10
C GLN A 14 14.00 -14.41 6.68
N LEU A 15 12.87 -13.85 7.08
CA LEU A 15 11.70 -14.62 7.51
C LEU A 15 11.12 -15.46 6.37
N ALA A 16 10.98 -14.87 5.17
CA ALA A 16 10.51 -15.60 3.99
C ALA A 16 11.43 -16.78 3.63
N MET A 17 12.75 -16.60 3.72
CA MET A 17 13.75 -17.66 3.53
C MET A 17 13.66 -18.72 4.63
N ALA A 18 13.65 -18.32 5.90
CA ALA A 18 13.64 -19.23 7.05
C ALA A 18 12.39 -20.09 7.12
N TRP A 19 11.27 -19.61 6.57
CA TRP A 19 10.01 -20.32 6.51
C TRP A 19 9.74 -21.02 5.17
N GLU A 20 10.71 -21.01 4.25
CA GLU A 20 10.61 -21.65 2.93
C GLU A 20 9.43 -21.11 2.10
N LEU A 21 9.16 -19.80 2.20
CA LEU A 21 8.05 -19.11 1.52
C LEU A 21 8.51 -18.15 0.43
N VAL A 22 9.82 -17.88 0.35
CA VAL A 22 10.40 -16.86 -0.54
C VAL A 22 10.01 -17.05 -2.02
N GLU A 23 9.99 -18.29 -2.50
CA GLU A 23 9.62 -18.66 -3.88
C GLU A 23 8.18 -18.29 -4.23
N ALA A 24 7.29 -18.16 -3.24
CA ALA A 24 5.93 -17.70 -3.46
C ALA A 24 5.89 -16.21 -3.81
N PHE A 25 6.83 -15.42 -3.29
CA PHE A 25 6.95 -13.98 -3.55
C PHE A 25 7.82 -13.66 -4.78
N GLY A 26 8.47 -14.65 -5.36
CA GLY A 26 9.17 -14.55 -6.64
C GLY A 26 10.24 -15.63 -6.75
N PRO A 27 10.32 -16.38 -7.87
CA PRO A 27 11.40 -17.35 -8.08
C PRO A 27 12.78 -16.69 -8.22
N HIS A 28 12.81 -15.43 -8.65
CA HIS A 28 14.00 -14.60 -8.58
C HIS A 28 13.80 -13.59 -7.46
N HIS A 29 14.62 -13.65 -6.42
CA HIS A 29 14.46 -12.78 -5.26
C HIS A 29 15.78 -12.36 -4.65
N ARG A 30 15.80 -11.21 -3.98
CA ARG A 30 16.93 -10.74 -3.18
C ARG A 30 16.48 -9.78 -2.08
N SER A 31 17.33 -9.64 -1.07
CA SER A 31 17.33 -8.46 -0.22
C SER A 31 17.90 -7.28 -1.00
N ILE A 32 17.29 -6.11 -0.87
CA ILE A 32 17.78 -4.84 -1.42
C ILE A 32 17.91 -3.82 -0.29
N GLU A 33 18.72 -2.79 -0.50
CA GLU A 33 18.92 -1.72 0.47
C GLU A 33 17.66 -0.85 0.58
N THR A 34 17.32 -0.47 1.81
CA THR A 34 16.35 0.59 2.11
C THR A 34 17.07 1.77 2.75
N PHE A 35 16.37 2.85 3.03
CA PHE A 35 16.93 3.99 3.76
C PHE A 35 16.09 4.37 4.97
N ASP A 36 16.78 4.89 5.98
CA ASP A 36 16.16 5.36 7.21
C ASP A 36 15.80 6.83 7.10
N ASN A 37 14.67 7.20 7.72
CA ASN A 37 14.41 8.61 7.99
C ASN A 37 15.47 9.11 9.00
N PRO A 38 16.18 10.22 8.73
CA PRO A 38 17.29 10.68 9.56
C PRO A 38 16.88 11.15 10.97
N VAL A 39 15.59 11.41 11.20
CA VAL A 39 15.04 11.83 12.50
C VAL A 39 14.48 10.65 13.27
N LEU A 40 13.82 9.71 12.58
CA LEU A 40 13.22 8.53 13.19
C LEU A 40 14.22 7.37 13.36
N GLU A 41 15.37 7.44 12.66
CA GLU A 41 16.44 6.42 12.63
C GLU A 41 15.91 5.02 12.27
N LYS A 42 14.91 4.98 11.38
CA LYS A 42 14.28 3.75 10.89
C LYS A 42 13.63 3.99 9.52
N PRO A 43 13.40 2.94 8.70
CA PRO A 43 12.68 3.08 7.46
C PRO A 43 11.21 3.42 7.75
N HIS A 44 10.59 4.21 6.87
CA HIS A 44 9.21 4.64 7.06
C HIS A 44 8.42 4.69 5.76
N THR A 45 7.34 3.91 5.69
CA THR A 45 6.38 3.78 4.58
C THR A 45 6.00 5.12 3.94
N TYR A 46 5.82 6.17 4.75
CA TYR A 46 5.38 7.49 4.28
C TYR A 46 6.34 8.13 3.24
N GLU A 47 7.65 7.90 3.36
CA GLU A 47 8.64 8.46 2.42
C GLU A 47 9.21 7.41 1.45
N LEU A 48 9.24 6.14 1.86
CA LEU A 48 9.79 5.07 1.01
C LEU A 48 8.93 4.74 -0.21
N TRP A 49 7.60 4.67 -0.07
CA TRP A 49 6.74 4.34 -1.22
C TRP A 49 6.74 5.42 -2.32
N PRO A 50 6.72 6.74 -2.01
CA PRO A 50 7.05 7.77 -2.99
C PRO A 50 8.38 7.53 -3.69
N SER A 51 9.43 7.18 -2.95
CA SER A 51 10.73 6.87 -3.53
C SER A 51 10.72 5.63 -4.42
N ILE A 52 10.01 4.57 -4.03
CA ILE A 52 9.86 3.34 -4.84
C ILE A 52 9.18 3.62 -6.18
N VAL A 53 8.14 4.46 -6.19
CA VAL A 53 7.36 4.71 -7.43
C VAL A 53 7.95 5.80 -8.31
N THR A 54 8.90 6.58 -7.81
CA THR A 54 9.56 7.68 -8.55
C THR A 54 11.03 7.40 -8.88
N GLY A 55 11.68 6.52 -8.11
CA GLY A 55 13.11 6.26 -8.17
C GLY A 55 13.98 7.33 -7.50
N VAL A 56 13.38 8.36 -6.88
CA VAL A 56 14.11 9.49 -6.29
C VAL A 56 13.85 9.59 -4.79
N GLY A 57 14.80 10.17 -4.05
CA GLY A 57 14.71 10.25 -2.59
C GLY A 57 13.85 11.42 -2.08
N PRO A 58 13.63 11.51 -0.75
CA PRO A 58 12.83 12.56 -0.12
C PRO A 58 13.23 14.00 -0.45
N ASN A 59 14.53 14.25 -0.68
CA ASN A 59 15.04 15.56 -1.07
C ASN A 59 14.54 16.04 -2.44
N GLU A 60 14.12 15.11 -3.30
CA GLU A 60 13.65 15.43 -4.65
C GLU A 60 12.12 15.48 -4.70
N HIS A 61 11.43 14.49 -4.15
CA HIS A 61 9.97 14.49 -4.13
C HIS A 61 9.34 15.31 -3.00
N GLY A 62 10.13 15.74 -2.01
CA GLY A 62 9.71 16.63 -0.92
C GLY A 62 8.74 16.01 0.09
N ILE A 63 8.68 14.69 0.20
CA ILE A 63 7.78 13.98 1.12
C ILE A 63 8.64 13.33 2.20
N TYR A 64 8.43 13.71 3.46
CA TYR A 64 9.21 13.24 4.59
C TYR A 64 8.28 12.68 5.66
N ALA A 65 8.68 11.55 6.25
CA ALA A 65 8.01 11.00 7.41
C ALA A 65 8.16 11.95 8.62
N ALA A 66 9.37 12.45 8.87
CA ALA A 66 9.69 13.44 9.91
C ALA A 66 10.87 14.32 9.50
N THR A 67 10.92 15.55 10.03
CA THR A 67 11.99 16.53 9.81
C THR A 67 12.52 17.11 11.13
N ALA A 68 13.79 17.55 11.14
CA ALA A 68 14.47 18.05 12.34
C ALA A 68 13.86 19.35 12.91
N GLU A 69 13.13 20.10 12.10
CA GLU A 69 12.43 21.33 12.49
C GLU A 69 11.07 21.07 13.15
N GLY A 70 10.71 19.79 13.37
CA GLY A 70 9.47 19.41 14.05
C GLY A 70 8.28 19.49 13.11
N GLY A 71 8.25 18.59 12.13
CA GLY A 71 7.10 18.42 11.26
C GLY A 71 7.22 17.11 10.50
N THR A 72 6.41 16.14 10.89
CA THR A 72 5.87 15.21 9.92
C THR A 72 4.94 16.06 9.02
N ASP A 73 4.81 15.78 7.73
CA ASP A 73 3.78 16.42 6.86
C ASP A 73 2.33 16.01 7.30
N TRP A 74 2.20 15.48 8.53
CA TRP A 74 1.00 15.02 9.21
C TRP A 74 0.38 16.10 10.10
N GLU A 75 1.02 17.25 10.24
CA GLU A 75 0.43 18.41 10.90
C GLU A 75 0.14 19.50 9.88
N SER A 76 -1.04 19.42 9.28
CA SER A 76 -1.65 20.53 8.56
C SER A 76 -1.41 21.86 9.30
N ASP A 77 -0.92 22.88 8.59
CA ASP A 77 -0.57 24.23 9.05
C ASP A 77 -1.60 24.93 9.99
N TRP A 78 -2.84 24.42 10.08
CA TRP A 78 -3.86 24.97 10.96
C TRP A 78 -3.76 24.47 12.42
N VAL A 79 -3.17 23.29 12.66
CA VAL A 79 -3.05 22.71 14.01
C VAL A 79 -2.02 23.49 14.84
N SER A 80 -0.94 23.95 14.23
CA SER A 80 0.04 24.83 14.87
C SER A 80 -0.53 26.22 15.18
N LEU A 81 -1.45 26.73 14.34
CA LEU A 81 -2.20 27.98 14.61
C LEU A 81 -3.21 27.80 15.77
N ALA A 82 -3.90 26.66 15.83
CA ALA A 82 -4.82 26.34 16.91
C ALA A 82 -4.10 26.08 18.25
N ALA A 83 -2.93 25.46 18.22
CA ALA A 83 -2.08 25.27 19.41
C ALA A 83 -1.61 26.62 19.98
N ARG A 84 -1.26 27.59 19.12
CA ARG A 84 -0.87 28.96 19.52
C ARG A 84 -2.02 29.79 20.12
N LEU A 85 -3.27 29.44 19.82
CA LEU A 85 -4.45 30.10 20.40
C LEU A 85 -4.97 29.41 21.68
N SER A 86 -4.40 28.26 22.07
CA SER A 86 -4.88 27.45 23.18
C SER A 86 -4.29 27.80 24.55
N THR A 87 -3.32 28.72 24.62
CA THR A 87 -2.62 29.11 25.86
C THR A 87 -3.33 30.15 26.73
N GLY A 88 -4.68 30.24 26.72
CA GLY A 88 -5.32 31.23 27.61
C GLY A 88 -6.77 31.10 28.06
N LEU A 89 -7.75 30.74 27.22
CA LEU A 89 -9.13 31.16 27.55
C LEU A 89 -10.28 30.20 27.17
N VAL A 90 -10.02 28.94 26.82
CA VAL A 90 -11.11 28.04 26.36
C VAL A 90 -11.49 26.98 27.41
N PRO A 91 -12.75 26.94 27.89
CA PRO A 91 -13.25 25.97 28.85
C PRO A 91 -13.12 24.50 28.40
N GLU A 92 -12.90 23.62 29.37
CA GLU A 92 -12.56 22.20 29.16
C GLU A 92 -13.60 21.40 28.37
N ARG A 93 -14.90 21.71 28.53
CA ARG A 93 -15.98 21.05 27.78
C ARG A 93 -15.97 21.36 26.28
N ILE A 94 -15.49 22.55 25.89
CA ILE A 94 -15.37 22.95 24.48
C ILE A 94 -14.15 22.25 23.87
N ARG A 95 -13.04 22.07 24.61
CA ARG A 95 -11.90 21.26 24.15
C ARG A 95 -12.28 19.82 23.87
N THR A 96 -13.06 19.19 24.73
CA THR A 96 -13.45 17.77 24.55
C THR A 96 -14.41 17.61 23.37
N GLU A 97 -15.35 18.53 23.19
CA GLU A 97 -16.31 18.47 22.08
C GLU A 97 -15.68 18.87 20.74
N VAL A 98 -14.80 19.87 20.70
CA VAL A 98 -14.01 20.25 19.52
C VAL A 98 -13.01 19.15 19.18
N GLY A 99 -12.30 18.56 20.15
CA GLY A 99 -11.39 17.43 19.95
C GLY A 99 -12.09 16.16 19.47
N ARG A 100 -13.32 15.90 19.94
CA ARG A 100 -14.17 14.80 19.44
C ARG A 100 -14.71 15.09 18.04
N ARG A 101 -15.06 16.33 17.74
CA ARG A 101 -15.56 16.76 16.42
C ARG A 101 -14.46 16.86 15.36
N LEU A 102 -13.22 17.16 15.75
CA LEU A 102 -12.02 17.14 14.90
C LEU A 102 -11.59 15.71 14.56
N ARG A 103 -11.61 14.80 15.55
CA ARG A 103 -11.43 13.35 15.30
C ARG A 103 -12.51 12.78 14.39
N ASN A 104 -13.75 13.24 14.52
CA ASN A 104 -14.88 12.79 13.69
C ASN A 104 -15.03 13.57 12.36
N ARG A 105 -14.19 14.57 12.07
CA ARG A 105 -14.25 15.38 10.82
C ARG A 105 -12.90 15.51 10.11
N GLY A 106 -12.07 14.46 10.15
CA GLY A 106 -10.91 14.37 9.28
C GLY A 106 -9.84 15.42 9.60
N ALA A 107 -8.94 15.08 10.51
CA ALA A 107 -7.54 15.28 10.17
C ALA A 107 -7.24 14.30 9.02
N THR A 108 -7.72 14.62 7.81
CA THR A 108 -7.39 13.88 6.61
C THR A 108 -5.88 13.99 6.50
N LEU A 109 -5.20 12.86 6.70
CA LEU A 109 -3.81 12.71 6.33
C LEU A 109 -3.61 13.34 4.96
N ASP A 110 -2.65 14.26 4.84
CA ASP A 110 -2.34 14.94 3.58
C ASP A 110 -1.60 13.97 2.65
N PHE A 111 -2.31 12.91 2.24
CA PHE A 111 -1.81 11.99 1.24
C PHE A 111 -1.74 12.71 -0.09
N LYS A 112 -0.53 12.76 -0.64
CA LYS A 112 -0.32 13.45 -1.91
C LYS A 112 -1.09 12.72 -3.02
N PRO A 113 -1.92 13.44 -3.81
CA PRO A 113 -2.58 12.85 -4.96
C PRO A 113 -1.58 12.62 -6.10
N ALA A 114 -1.92 11.79 -7.08
CA ALA A 114 -1.09 11.60 -8.28
C ALA A 114 -0.73 12.94 -8.99
N SER A 115 -1.60 13.96 -8.92
CA SER A 115 -1.32 15.29 -9.48
C SER A 115 -0.15 16.00 -8.80
N TYR A 116 0.15 15.70 -7.53
CA TYR A 116 1.28 16.30 -6.80
C TYR A 116 2.61 16.14 -7.54
N TYR A 117 2.87 14.92 -8.04
CA TYR A 117 4.10 14.57 -8.75
C TYR A 117 4.17 15.26 -10.10
N ARG A 118 3.06 15.24 -10.85
CA ARG A 118 2.94 15.92 -12.15
C ARG A 118 3.16 17.42 -12.04
N ASP A 119 2.56 18.06 -11.05
CA ASP A 119 2.66 19.51 -10.81
C ASP A 119 4.10 19.93 -10.45
N ARG A 120 4.92 18.98 -9.99
CA ARG A 120 6.35 19.15 -9.66
C ARG A 120 7.29 18.63 -10.74
N GLY A 121 6.77 18.05 -11.82
CA GLY A 121 7.59 17.45 -12.88
C GLY A 121 8.37 16.21 -12.44
N ILE A 122 7.87 15.49 -11.43
CA ILE A 122 8.45 14.22 -10.96
C ILE A 122 7.73 13.10 -11.71
N GLU A 123 8.47 12.29 -12.48
CA GLU A 123 7.91 11.12 -13.16
C GLU A 123 7.68 9.98 -12.16
N THR A 124 6.62 9.20 -12.39
CA THR A 124 6.33 7.98 -11.68
C THR A 124 6.28 6.79 -12.64
N ILE A 125 6.44 5.57 -12.13
CA ILE A 125 6.24 4.32 -12.89
C ILE A 125 4.85 4.19 -13.52
N PHE A 126 3.90 5.03 -13.12
CA PHE A 126 2.53 5.02 -13.64
C PHE A 126 2.35 5.90 -14.88
N ASP A 127 3.27 6.83 -15.12
CA ASP A 127 3.15 7.82 -16.18
C ASP A 127 3.40 7.22 -17.58
N GLY A 128 2.72 7.80 -18.56
CA GLY A 128 2.89 7.44 -19.98
C GLY A 128 2.46 6.01 -20.34
N ARG A 129 1.67 5.33 -19.49
CA ARG A 129 1.19 3.97 -19.74
C ARG A 129 -0.24 3.74 -19.27
N ARG A 130 -0.81 2.57 -19.61
CA ARG A 130 -2.11 2.11 -19.09
C ARG A 130 -1.91 1.53 -17.70
N SER A 131 -1.95 2.37 -16.68
CA SER A 131 -1.70 1.95 -15.29
C SER A 131 -2.96 1.98 -14.43
N LEU A 132 -3.03 1.05 -13.48
CA LEU A 132 -3.97 1.08 -12.36
C LEU A 132 -3.16 0.98 -11.07
N ALA A 133 -3.19 2.04 -10.26
CA ALA A 133 -2.57 2.07 -8.94
C ALA A 133 -3.65 2.26 -7.88
N PHE A 134 -3.56 1.54 -6.77
CA PHE A 134 -4.41 1.78 -5.62
C PHE A 134 -3.74 1.39 -4.30
N ALA A 135 -4.16 2.08 -3.26
CA ALA A 135 -3.65 2.09 -1.89
C ALA A 135 -2.18 2.47 -1.74
N VAL A 136 -1.53 2.98 -2.80
CA VAL A 136 -0.12 3.36 -2.77
C VAL A 136 0.07 4.56 -1.84
N PRO A 137 0.89 4.46 -0.78
CA PRO A 137 1.08 5.55 0.16
C PRO A 137 1.59 6.81 -0.54
N ASN A 138 0.97 7.95 -0.25
CA ASN A 138 1.26 9.25 -0.88
C ASN A 138 1.16 9.25 -2.41
N TYR A 139 0.32 8.39 -2.99
CA TYR A 139 -0.04 8.43 -4.40
C TYR A 139 -1.55 8.13 -4.56
N ARG A 140 -2.40 9.05 -4.07
CA ARG A 140 -3.86 8.87 -4.14
C ARG A 140 -4.39 9.06 -5.56
N THR A 141 -5.22 8.14 -6.00
CA THR A 141 -5.86 8.12 -7.32
C THR A 141 -7.39 8.07 -7.21
N ARG A 142 -8.09 8.21 -8.34
CA ARG A 142 -9.54 7.97 -8.39
C ARG A 142 -9.92 6.51 -8.11
N ALA A 143 -9.02 5.57 -8.35
CA ALA A 143 -9.29 4.15 -8.10
C ALA A 143 -9.45 3.90 -6.59
N ASP A 144 -8.66 4.58 -5.76
CA ASP A 144 -8.75 4.52 -4.30
C ASP A 144 -10.15 4.86 -3.78
N ASP A 145 -10.70 5.96 -4.29
CA ASP A 145 -12.02 6.45 -3.90
C ASP A 145 -13.14 5.52 -4.38
N ARG A 146 -13.07 5.07 -5.65
CA ARG A 146 -14.10 4.18 -6.22
C ARG A 146 -14.12 2.79 -5.57
N LEU A 147 -12.94 2.26 -5.25
CA LEU A 147 -12.81 0.95 -4.64
C LEU A 147 -13.00 1.01 -3.12
N ASP A 148 -13.11 2.21 -2.53
CA ASP A 148 -13.17 2.40 -1.08
C ASP A 148 -11.97 1.71 -0.38
N VAL A 149 -10.78 1.89 -0.95
CA VAL A 149 -9.50 1.40 -0.39
C VAL A 149 -8.65 2.55 0.14
N VAL A 150 -9.30 3.70 0.39
CA VAL A 150 -8.65 4.88 0.96
C VAL A 150 -7.98 4.50 2.27
N PHE A 151 -6.69 4.76 2.28
CA PHE A 151 -5.80 4.34 3.33
C PHE A 151 -5.70 5.43 4.39
N ASP A 152 -6.45 5.32 5.49
CA ASP A 152 -6.17 6.10 6.71
C ASP A 152 -5.68 5.16 7.79
N ARG A 153 -4.40 4.76 7.70
CA ARG A 153 -3.80 3.80 8.62
C ARG A 153 -3.83 4.28 10.07
N GLY A 154 -3.64 5.58 10.30
CA GLY A 154 -3.64 6.15 11.66
C GLY A 154 -5.01 6.04 12.32
N ALA A 155 -6.08 6.42 11.61
CA ALA A 155 -7.44 6.28 12.12
C ALA A 155 -7.87 4.81 12.20
N GLN A 156 -7.60 4.01 11.17
CA GLN A 156 -8.02 2.61 11.10
C GLN A 156 -7.26 1.76 12.12
N LEU A 157 -5.93 1.82 12.20
CA LEU A 157 -5.18 1.10 13.24
C LEU A 157 -5.42 1.69 14.63
N GLY A 158 -5.68 3.00 14.76
CA GLY A 158 -6.01 3.64 16.02
C GLY A 158 -7.31 3.12 16.65
N GLU A 159 -8.26 2.62 15.86
CA GLU A 159 -9.46 1.93 16.36
C GLU A 159 -9.14 0.55 16.95
N PHE A 160 -8.11 -0.12 16.43
CA PHE A 160 -7.82 -1.52 16.75
C PHE A 160 -6.57 -1.73 17.60
N LEU A 161 -5.72 -0.73 17.75
CA LEU A 161 -4.44 -0.83 18.45
C LEU A 161 -4.32 0.23 19.55
N HIS A 162 -3.81 -0.20 20.71
CA HIS A 162 -3.15 0.65 21.67
C HIS A 162 -1.68 0.74 21.28
N ILE A 163 -1.19 1.97 21.12
CA ILE A 163 0.25 2.25 21.01
C ILE A 163 0.70 2.64 22.41
N GLU A 164 1.51 1.80 23.04
CA GLU A 164 2.16 2.08 24.31
C GLU A 164 3.62 2.43 24.02
N GLU A 165 4.06 3.63 24.43
CA GLU A 165 5.49 3.94 24.43
C GLU A 165 6.16 3.20 25.60
N GLY A 166 7.09 2.31 25.27
CA GLY A 166 7.93 1.64 26.25
C GLY A 166 8.91 2.61 26.90
N ALA A 167 9.34 2.29 28.14
CA ALA A 167 10.36 3.06 28.85
C ALA A 167 11.74 3.04 28.15
N ASP A 168 11.92 2.16 27.17
CA ASP A 168 13.07 2.01 26.27
C ASP A 168 12.96 2.85 24.98
N GLY A 169 11.87 3.62 24.82
CA GLY A 169 11.58 4.38 23.59
C GLY A 169 10.97 3.53 22.48
N ALA A 170 10.78 2.23 22.67
CA ALA A 170 10.16 1.37 21.67
C ALA A 170 8.63 1.47 21.74
N SER A 171 7.99 1.73 20.60
CA SER A 171 6.53 1.65 20.48
C SER A 171 6.08 0.18 20.51
N ARG A 172 5.15 -0.16 21.40
CA ARG A 172 4.51 -1.48 21.47
C ARG A 172 3.06 -1.37 21.03
N HIS A 173 2.69 -2.20 20.06
CA HIS A 173 1.33 -2.26 19.55
C HIS A 173 0.57 -3.40 20.24
N ARG A 174 -0.58 -3.09 20.84
CA ARG A 174 -1.47 -4.09 21.45
C ARG A 174 -2.87 -4.03 20.85
N PRO A 175 -3.52 -5.17 20.56
CA PRO A 175 -4.91 -5.16 20.11
C PRO A 175 -5.86 -4.56 21.15
N LYS A 176 -6.76 -3.67 20.70
CA LYS A 176 -7.95 -3.15 21.41
C LYS A 176 -9.14 -4.09 21.31
N ILE A 177 -9.15 -4.90 20.26
CA ILE A 177 -10.20 -5.86 19.92
C ILE A 177 -9.64 -7.29 20.01
N PRO A 178 -10.49 -8.32 20.08
CA PRO A 178 -10.02 -9.69 19.99
C PRO A 178 -9.15 -9.91 18.74
N VAL A 179 -8.06 -10.67 18.88
CA VAL A 179 -7.11 -10.95 17.79
C VAL A 179 -7.84 -11.50 16.57
N THR A 180 -8.82 -12.38 16.75
CA THR A 180 -9.63 -12.95 15.67
C THR A 180 -10.38 -11.89 14.85
N SER A 181 -10.96 -10.87 15.50
CA SER A 181 -11.65 -9.79 14.80
C SER A 181 -10.69 -8.91 14.00
N LEU A 182 -9.46 -8.75 14.50
CA LEU A 182 -8.41 -8.05 13.76
C LEU A 182 -7.94 -8.87 12.55
N GLU A 183 -7.75 -10.18 12.72
CA GLU A 183 -7.41 -11.10 11.64
C GLU A 183 -8.43 -11.05 10.50
N ASP A 184 -9.72 -11.13 10.82
CA ASP A 184 -10.82 -11.02 9.84
C ASP A 184 -10.74 -9.70 9.06
N ARG A 185 -10.46 -8.59 9.76
CA ARG A 185 -10.35 -7.27 9.15
C ARG A 185 -9.14 -7.16 8.22
N LEU A 186 -7.97 -7.60 8.67
CA LEU A 186 -6.74 -7.57 7.88
C LEU A 186 -6.87 -8.45 6.62
N ALA A 187 -7.48 -9.63 6.77
CA ALA A 187 -7.77 -10.52 5.65
C ALA A 187 -8.79 -9.91 4.68
N ALA A 188 -9.86 -9.28 5.17
CA ALA A 188 -10.86 -8.63 4.33
C ALA A 188 -10.29 -7.45 3.54
N GLU A 189 -9.46 -6.61 4.17
CA GLU A 189 -8.82 -5.48 3.49
C GLU A 189 -7.88 -5.98 2.37
N THR A 190 -7.05 -6.97 2.69
CA THR A 190 -6.08 -7.54 1.74
C THR A 190 -6.79 -8.20 0.57
N THR A 191 -7.79 -9.05 0.85
CA THR A 191 -8.54 -9.76 -0.21
C THR A 191 -9.38 -8.81 -1.07
N LYS A 192 -9.91 -7.71 -0.51
CA LYS A 192 -10.56 -6.64 -1.29
C LYS A 192 -9.61 -6.06 -2.35
N LYS A 193 -8.37 -5.75 -1.95
CA LYS A 193 -7.33 -5.24 -2.86
C LYS A 193 -6.90 -6.28 -3.89
N LEU A 194 -6.67 -7.53 -3.47
CA LEU A 194 -6.32 -8.62 -4.38
C LEU A 194 -7.43 -8.91 -5.41
N GLY A 195 -8.70 -8.89 -5.00
CA GLY A 195 -9.83 -9.05 -5.94
C GLY A 195 -9.91 -7.91 -6.98
N ALA A 196 -9.50 -6.69 -6.61
CA ALA A 196 -9.36 -5.60 -7.57
C ALA A 196 -8.21 -5.84 -8.57
N ILE A 197 -7.11 -6.48 -8.15
CA ILE A 197 -6.03 -6.92 -9.06
C ILE A 197 -6.55 -7.98 -10.01
N GLU A 198 -7.23 -9.02 -9.52
CA GLU A 198 -7.80 -10.09 -10.35
C GLU A 198 -8.76 -9.53 -11.40
N ALA A 199 -9.62 -8.59 -11.02
CA ALA A 199 -10.51 -7.89 -11.96
C ALA A 199 -9.72 -7.05 -12.98
N ALA A 200 -8.63 -6.40 -12.57
CA ALA A 200 -7.79 -5.61 -13.46
C ALA A 200 -7.00 -6.47 -14.45
N MET A 201 -6.54 -7.66 -14.06
CA MET A 201 -5.84 -8.63 -14.91
C MET A 201 -6.69 -9.15 -16.07
N GLN A 202 -8.01 -8.93 -16.02
CA GLN A 202 -8.92 -9.21 -17.13
C GLN A 202 -8.89 -8.17 -18.24
N ARG A 203 -8.19 -7.04 -18.02
CA ARG A 203 -8.10 -5.92 -18.94
C ARG A 203 -6.66 -5.68 -19.39
N GLU A 204 -6.53 -4.92 -20.48
CA GLU A 204 -5.25 -4.61 -21.11
C GLU A 204 -4.46 -3.49 -20.40
N TYR A 205 -4.31 -3.57 -19.08
CA TYR A 205 -3.36 -2.71 -18.36
C TYR A 205 -1.91 -3.08 -18.74
N ASP A 206 -1.03 -2.09 -18.73
CA ASP A 206 0.42 -2.27 -18.73
C ASP A 206 0.93 -2.60 -17.33
N LEU A 207 0.42 -1.87 -16.33
CA LEU A 207 0.85 -1.94 -14.95
C LEU A 207 -0.36 -1.96 -14.02
N VAL A 208 -0.43 -2.94 -13.12
CA VAL A 208 -1.36 -2.95 -11.99
C VAL A 208 -0.54 -2.97 -10.70
N PHE A 209 -0.74 -1.99 -9.83
CA PHE A 209 0.03 -1.85 -8.60
C PHE A 209 -0.90 -1.72 -7.40
N ALA A 210 -0.72 -2.58 -6.42
CA ALA A 210 -1.44 -2.52 -5.16
C ALA A 210 -0.48 -2.57 -3.98
N TRP A 211 -0.69 -1.68 -3.01
CA TRP A 211 0.01 -1.73 -1.73
C TRP A 211 -0.81 -2.46 -0.66
N LEU A 212 -0.14 -3.30 0.12
CA LEU A 212 -0.71 -4.27 1.05
C LEU A 212 -0.01 -4.16 2.42
N GLY A 213 -0.57 -3.37 3.34
CA GLY A 213 -0.10 -3.16 4.73
C GLY A 213 -0.23 -4.35 5.69
N PHE A 214 -0.47 -5.53 5.14
CA PHE A 214 -0.87 -6.71 5.89
C PHE A 214 0.27 -7.26 6.75
N LEU A 215 1.43 -7.53 6.14
CA LEU A 215 2.56 -8.16 6.82
C LEU A 215 3.22 -7.23 7.82
N ASP A 216 3.27 -5.93 7.54
CA ASP A 216 3.73 -4.92 8.48
C ASP A 216 2.88 -4.91 9.76
N THR A 217 1.55 -4.87 9.62
CA THR A 217 0.63 -4.90 10.77
C THR A 217 0.75 -6.21 11.54
N VAL A 218 0.84 -7.35 10.84
CA VAL A 218 1.07 -8.66 11.45
C VAL A 218 2.39 -8.65 12.23
N GLY A 219 3.49 -8.22 11.64
CA GLY A 219 4.76 -8.29 12.34
C GLY A 219 4.80 -7.38 13.58
N HIS A 220 4.18 -6.18 13.53
CA HIS A 220 4.13 -5.26 14.68
C HIS A 220 3.39 -5.87 15.87
N LEU A 221 2.40 -6.71 15.58
CA LEU A 221 1.56 -7.37 16.57
C LEU A 221 2.12 -8.69 17.07
N ALA A 222 2.99 -9.33 16.31
CA ALA A 222 3.53 -10.64 16.64
C ALA A 222 4.09 -10.74 18.08
N PRO A 223 4.78 -9.73 18.65
CA PRO A 223 5.24 -9.77 20.05
C PRO A 223 4.13 -9.66 21.09
N ALA A 224 2.95 -9.16 20.71
CA ALA A 224 1.81 -8.92 21.61
C ALA A 224 0.74 -10.02 21.53
N VAL A 225 0.79 -10.91 20.54
CA VAL A 225 -0.16 -12.01 20.37
C VAL A 225 0.38 -13.27 21.06
N ASP A 226 -0.42 -13.83 21.97
CA ASP A 226 -0.11 -15.08 22.68
C ASP A 226 -0.43 -16.32 21.83
N GLU A 227 0.20 -16.43 20.66
CA GLU A 227 0.11 -17.59 19.77
C GLU A 227 1.48 -17.84 19.11
N ALA A 228 2.09 -18.98 19.43
CA ALA A 228 3.37 -19.37 18.83
C ALA A 228 3.21 -19.59 17.32
N GLY A 229 4.06 -18.93 16.52
CA GLY A 229 4.04 -19.04 15.07
C GLY A 229 2.96 -18.21 14.37
N TRP A 230 2.30 -17.28 15.09
CA TRP A 230 1.26 -16.42 14.51
C TRP A 230 1.73 -15.63 13.28
N GLN A 231 2.89 -14.97 13.35
CA GLN A 231 3.48 -14.27 12.20
C GLN A 231 3.77 -15.22 11.03
N HIS A 232 4.31 -16.41 11.32
CA HIS A 232 4.58 -17.43 10.30
C HIS A 232 3.29 -17.91 9.62
N ARG A 233 2.21 -18.16 10.37
CA ARG A 233 0.89 -18.52 9.82
C ARG A 233 0.39 -17.47 8.83
N TRP A 234 0.57 -16.19 9.12
CA TRP A 234 0.15 -15.11 8.25
C TRP A 234 1.07 -14.85 7.05
N TYR A 235 2.39 -15.08 7.19
CA TYR A 235 3.29 -15.16 6.04
C TYR A 235 2.89 -16.27 5.08
N ARG A 236 2.52 -17.45 5.59
CA ARG A 236 2.01 -18.55 4.74
C ARG A 236 0.74 -18.14 4.00
N GLN A 237 -0.12 -17.34 4.62
CA GLN A 237 -1.33 -16.85 3.97
C GLN A 237 -1.01 -15.82 2.87
N ALA A 238 -0.10 -14.88 3.12
CA ALA A 238 0.36 -13.93 2.10
C ALA A 238 1.06 -14.63 0.91
N ALA A 239 1.87 -15.66 1.19
CA ALA A 239 2.48 -16.50 0.16
C ALA A 239 1.42 -17.23 -0.69
N ARG A 240 0.36 -17.77 -0.07
CA ARG A 240 -0.76 -18.40 -0.78
C ARG A 240 -1.51 -17.42 -1.68
N TRP A 241 -1.83 -16.24 -1.16
CA TRP A 241 -2.47 -15.19 -1.95
C TRP A 241 -1.60 -14.76 -3.14
N THR A 242 -0.31 -14.56 -2.92
CA THR A 242 0.63 -14.20 -3.97
C THR A 242 0.72 -15.29 -5.04
N SER A 243 0.81 -16.56 -4.62
CA SER A 243 0.82 -17.69 -5.55
C SER A 243 -0.48 -17.78 -6.34
N GLY A 244 -1.63 -17.51 -5.72
CA GLY A 244 -2.94 -17.49 -6.39
C GLY A 244 -3.05 -16.38 -7.46
N ILE A 245 -2.46 -15.21 -7.23
CA ILE A 245 -2.33 -14.18 -8.27
C ILE A 245 -1.41 -14.67 -9.39
N ARG A 246 -0.25 -15.24 -9.05
CA ARG A 246 0.72 -15.75 -10.03
C ARG A 246 0.11 -16.81 -10.96
N GLU A 247 -0.70 -17.71 -10.44
CA GLU A 247 -1.36 -18.78 -11.19
C GLU A 247 -2.37 -18.26 -12.24
N GLN A 248 -2.87 -17.03 -12.08
CA GLN A 248 -3.80 -16.39 -13.01
C GLN A 248 -3.10 -15.56 -14.10
N LEU A 249 -1.79 -15.32 -13.96
CA LEU A 249 -1.01 -14.56 -14.93
C LEU A 249 -0.84 -15.33 -16.23
N GLY A 250 -0.82 -14.59 -17.35
CA GLY A 250 -0.53 -15.15 -18.66
C GLY A 250 0.96 -15.46 -18.80
N ALA A 251 1.32 -16.22 -19.83
CA ALA A 251 2.71 -16.61 -20.06
C ALA A 251 3.68 -15.42 -20.20
N ASP A 252 3.19 -14.29 -20.72
CA ASP A 252 3.98 -13.07 -20.92
C ASP A 252 3.76 -12.01 -19.81
N ASP A 253 2.92 -12.30 -18.82
CA ASP A 253 2.67 -11.37 -17.71
C ASP A 253 3.74 -11.53 -16.63
N ILE A 254 4.04 -10.46 -15.90
CA ILE A 254 5.11 -10.45 -14.89
C ILE A 254 4.52 -10.13 -13.52
N LEU A 255 4.90 -10.91 -12.51
CA LEU A 255 4.65 -10.58 -11.11
C LEU A 255 5.92 -9.98 -10.50
N VAL A 256 5.76 -8.87 -9.79
CA VAL A 256 6.78 -8.28 -8.92
C VAL A 256 6.21 -8.17 -7.51
N CYS A 257 6.92 -8.68 -6.51
CA CYS A 257 6.67 -8.41 -5.11
C CYS A 257 7.76 -7.50 -4.57
N VAL A 258 7.37 -6.41 -3.94
CA VAL A 258 8.29 -5.44 -3.34
C VAL A 258 7.86 -5.11 -1.92
N SER A 259 8.84 -4.91 -1.05
CA SER A 259 8.64 -4.32 0.27
C SER A 259 9.65 -3.21 0.48
N ASP A 260 9.21 -2.11 1.07
CA ASP A 260 10.02 -0.98 1.47
C ASP A 260 10.94 -1.29 2.66
N HIS A 261 10.55 -2.25 3.50
CA HIS A 261 11.37 -2.81 4.57
C HIS A 261 10.87 -4.21 5.00
N GLY A 262 11.62 -4.89 5.86
CA GLY A 262 11.16 -6.07 6.59
C GLY A 262 10.65 -5.72 7.99
N LEU A 263 10.08 -6.71 8.69
CA LEU A 263 9.64 -6.53 10.06
C LEU A 263 9.84 -7.77 10.95
N ARG A 264 10.70 -7.63 11.97
CA ARG A 264 11.09 -8.71 12.89
C ARG A 264 10.92 -8.27 14.34
N SER A 265 10.34 -9.14 15.16
CA SER A 265 10.13 -8.87 16.59
C SER A 265 9.39 -7.56 16.88
N GLY A 266 8.49 -7.16 15.98
CA GLY A 266 7.71 -5.92 16.07
C GLY A 266 8.44 -4.65 15.64
N GLN A 267 9.68 -4.75 15.12
CA GLN A 267 10.52 -3.64 14.71
C GLN A 267 10.84 -3.71 13.22
N HIS A 268 10.89 -2.55 12.57
CA HIS A 268 11.28 -2.44 11.17
C HIS A 268 12.75 -2.88 11.02
N THR A 269 13.07 -3.49 9.89
CA THR A 269 14.45 -3.86 9.55
C THR A 269 15.00 -2.94 8.49
N HIS A 270 16.32 -2.76 8.47
CA HIS A 270 17.00 -1.87 7.52
C HIS A 270 17.31 -2.55 6.17
N ASP A 271 16.46 -3.49 5.79
CA ASP A 271 16.55 -4.26 4.55
C ASP A 271 15.15 -4.30 3.91
N ALA A 272 15.09 -4.15 2.60
CA ALA A 272 13.89 -4.26 1.78
C ALA A 272 13.86 -5.60 1.03
N PHE A 273 12.71 -5.94 0.44
CA PHE A 273 12.52 -7.17 -0.32
C PHE A 273 12.20 -6.87 -1.79
N LEU A 274 12.82 -7.62 -2.70
CA LEU A 274 12.43 -7.67 -4.10
C LEU A 274 12.34 -9.12 -4.58
N GLY A 275 11.21 -9.48 -5.18
CA GLY A 275 10.98 -10.77 -5.83
C GLY A 275 10.23 -10.58 -7.15
N ALA A 276 10.54 -11.38 -8.17
CA ALA A 276 9.86 -11.32 -9.46
C ALA A 276 9.84 -12.67 -10.19
N THR A 277 8.90 -12.81 -11.12
CA THR A 277 8.86 -13.94 -12.06
C THR A 277 9.83 -13.79 -13.23
N ASP A 278 10.35 -12.59 -13.47
CA ASP A 278 11.33 -12.29 -14.53
C ASP A 278 12.62 -11.76 -13.89
N GLU A 279 13.75 -12.41 -14.17
CA GLU A 279 15.04 -12.07 -13.58
C GLU A 279 15.53 -10.65 -13.94
N ARG A 280 15.05 -10.09 -15.06
CA ARG A 280 15.42 -8.72 -15.50
C ARG A 280 15.02 -7.64 -14.49
N VAL A 281 14.04 -7.92 -13.63
CA VAL A 281 13.63 -7.03 -12.54
C VAL A 281 14.75 -6.88 -11.48
N LEU A 282 15.63 -7.88 -11.33
CA LEU A 282 16.70 -7.85 -10.33
C LEU A 282 18.00 -7.21 -10.86
N GLU A 283 18.12 -7.07 -12.18
CA GLU A 283 19.35 -6.63 -12.84
C GLU A 283 19.69 -5.17 -12.52
N GLY A 284 20.68 -4.95 -11.65
CA GLY A 284 21.08 -3.60 -11.23
C GLY A 284 20.09 -2.94 -10.26
N THR A 285 19.24 -3.74 -9.62
CA THR A 285 18.31 -3.28 -8.58
C THR A 285 18.90 -3.61 -7.22
N ASP A 286 19.61 -2.65 -6.63
CA ASP A 286 20.34 -2.83 -5.38
C ASP A 286 19.65 -2.14 -4.19
N SER A 287 18.78 -1.17 -4.45
CA SER A 287 18.03 -0.40 -3.44
C SER A 287 16.57 -0.16 -3.82
N VAL A 288 15.77 0.31 -2.85
CA VAL A 288 14.39 0.76 -3.08
C VAL A 288 14.26 1.88 -4.12
N LEU A 289 15.33 2.66 -4.35
CA LEU A 289 15.36 3.72 -5.38
C LEU A 289 15.47 3.14 -6.80
N ASP A 290 16.02 1.94 -6.95
CA ASP A 290 16.19 1.31 -8.26
C ASP A 290 14.92 0.57 -8.72
N VAL A 291 13.92 0.44 -7.85
CA VAL A 291 12.69 -0.32 -8.12
C VAL A 291 11.88 0.32 -9.26
N ALA A 292 11.87 1.65 -9.35
CA ALA A 292 11.16 2.33 -10.43
C ALA A 292 11.71 1.92 -11.80
N ASP A 293 13.03 1.98 -11.97
CA ASP A 293 13.74 1.57 -13.17
C ASP A 293 13.59 0.07 -13.45
N ALA A 294 13.59 -0.76 -12.40
CA ALA A 294 13.37 -2.19 -12.50
C ALA A 294 11.99 -2.55 -13.09
N ILE A 295 10.93 -1.89 -12.58
CA ILE A 295 9.57 -2.07 -13.10
C ILE A 295 9.48 -1.56 -14.54
N ASP A 296 10.08 -0.41 -14.83
CA ASP A 296 10.06 0.20 -16.16
C ASP A 296 10.73 -0.65 -17.23
N ARG A 297 11.82 -1.34 -16.88
CA ARG A 297 12.54 -2.23 -17.80
C ARG A 297 11.66 -3.35 -18.35
N VAL A 298 10.75 -3.86 -17.53
CA VAL A 298 9.93 -5.02 -17.87
C VAL A 298 8.49 -4.66 -18.23
N THR A 299 8.09 -3.40 -18.07
CA THR A 299 6.70 -2.98 -18.25
C THR A 299 6.50 -2.26 -19.58
N PRO A 300 5.53 -2.68 -20.42
CA PRO A 300 5.24 -1.98 -21.66
C PRO A 300 4.71 -0.56 -21.40
N ARG A 301 4.95 0.35 -22.35
CA ARG A 301 4.38 1.71 -22.37
C ARG A 301 3.43 1.86 -23.55
N ARG A 302 2.18 1.39 -23.41
CA ARG A 302 1.11 1.64 -24.39
C ARG A 302 0.43 2.97 -24.09
N GLU A 303 -0.16 3.60 -25.11
CA GLU A 303 -0.91 4.85 -24.94
C GLU A 303 -1.93 4.74 -23.80
N SER A 304 -1.87 5.70 -22.87
CA SER A 304 -2.67 5.71 -21.66
C SER A 304 -4.17 5.76 -22.01
N MET A 305 -4.97 5.00 -21.26
CA MET A 305 -6.40 4.86 -21.48
C MET A 305 -7.09 4.67 -20.13
N GLU A 306 -8.13 5.46 -19.86
CA GLU A 306 -8.84 5.43 -18.58
C GLU A 306 -9.57 4.10 -18.34
N SER A 307 -9.99 3.41 -19.40
CA SER A 307 -10.66 2.11 -19.32
C SER A 307 -10.12 1.17 -20.40
N PRO A 308 -9.00 0.48 -20.15
CA PRO A 308 -8.46 -0.49 -21.09
C PRO A 308 -9.49 -1.58 -21.42
N PRO A 309 -9.55 -2.06 -22.67
CA PRO A 309 -10.48 -3.11 -23.07
C PRO A 309 -10.20 -4.42 -22.32
N VAL A 310 -11.18 -5.32 -22.33
CA VAL A 310 -11.00 -6.70 -21.85
C VAL A 310 -9.97 -7.38 -22.76
N ALA A 311 -8.97 -8.01 -22.13
CA ALA A 311 -7.91 -8.72 -22.85
C ALA A 311 -8.49 -9.96 -23.54
N ASP A 312 -7.98 -10.30 -24.73
CA ASP A 312 -8.57 -11.34 -25.60
C ASP A 312 -8.79 -12.68 -24.89
N ARG A 313 -7.88 -13.11 -24.01
CA ARG A 313 -8.00 -14.37 -23.26
C ARG A 313 -9.22 -14.45 -22.32
N TRP A 314 -9.78 -13.29 -21.95
CA TRP A 314 -10.94 -13.15 -21.08
C TRP A 314 -12.21 -12.77 -21.85
N ARG A 315 -12.10 -12.54 -23.16
CA ARG A 315 -13.27 -12.29 -24.00
C ARG A 315 -14.02 -13.60 -24.19
N VAL A 316 -15.32 -13.56 -23.92
CA VAL A 316 -16.25 -14.60 -24.32
C VAL A 316 -16.84 -14.17 -25.66
N GLU A 317 -16.86 -15.07 -26.66
CA GLU A 317 -17.53 -14.80 -27.93
C GLU A 317 -19.07 -14.78 -27.70
N GLY A 318 -19.73 -13.66 -28.07
CA GLY A 318 -21.18 -13.40 -27.95
C GLY A 318 -21.53 -12.46 -26.78
N ASP A 319 -22.40 -11.45 -26.89
CA ASP A 319 -23.65 -11.32 -27.67
C ASP A 319 -23.69 -9.95 -28.40
N GLU A 320 -24.26 -9.88 -29.62
CA GLU A 320 -24.39 -8.63 -30.40
C GLU A 320 -25.38 -7.63 -29.78
N ASP A 321 -26.12 -8.05 -28.75
CA ASP A 321 -27.12 -7.27 -28.02
C ASP A 321 -26.58 -6.69 -26.70
N ALA A 322 -25.48 -5.93 -26.76
CA ALA A 322 -25.01 -5.17 -25.61
C ALA A 322 -26.02 -4.05 -25.27
N GLU A 323 -26.87 -4.28 -24.26
CA GLU A 323 -27.81 -3.28 -23.75
C GLU A 323 -27.07 -2.00 -23.33
N SER A 324 -27.68 -0.84 -23.58
CA SER A 324 -27.12 0.43 -23.13
C SER A 324 -27.03 0.49 -21.60
N ALA A 325 -26.06 1.25 -21.06
CA ALA A 325 -25.92 1.45 -19.62
C ALA A 325 -27.20 1.97 -18.95
N ALA A 326 -28.02 2.75 -19.67
CA ALA A 326 -29.31 3.22 -19.20
C ALA A 326 -30.34 2.07 -19.08
N ALA A 327 -30.42 1.20 -20.08
CA ALA A 327 -31.31 0.03 -20.04
C ALA A 327 -30.93 -0.94 -18.90
N ILE A 328 -29.63 -1.15 -18.69
CA ILE A 328 -29.12 -1.94 -17.56
C ILE A 328 -29.50 -1.28 -16.23
N ARG A 329 -29.35 0.05 -16.13
CA ARG A 329 -29.71 0.79 -14.92
C ARG A 329 -31.21 0.68 -14.62
N ASP A 330 -32.07 0.93 -15.60
CA ASP A 330 -33.53 0.84 -15.44
C ASP A 330 -33.92 -0.58 -14.98
N ARG A 331 -33.31 -1.61 -15.57
CA ARG A 331 -33.51 -2.99 -15.14
C ARG A 331 -33.04 -3.25 -13.70
N LEU A 332 -31.93 -2.66 -13.25
CA LEU A 332 -31.46 -2.79 -11.88
C LEU A 332 -32.35 -2.04 -10.87
N GLU A 333 -32.90 -0.89 -11.26
CA GLU A 333 -33.92 -0.15 -10.49
C GLU A 333 -35.22 -0.98 -10.40
N ASP A 334 -35.68 -1.58 -11.50
CA ASP A 334 -36.85 -2.48 -11.53
C ASP A 334 -36.68 -3.73 -10.64
N LEU A 335 -35.44 -4.22 -10.52
CA LEU A 335 -35.08 -5.34 -9.64
C LEU A 335 -34.86 -4.90 -8.17
N GLY A 336 -34.85 -3.60 -7.88
CA GLY A 336 -34.64 -3.05 -6.54
C GLY A 336 -33.20 -3.12 -6.04
N TYR A 337 -32.22 -3.22 -6.94
CA TYR A 337 -30.79 -3.15 -6.59
C TYR A 337 -30.27 -1.71 -6.46
N LEU A 338 -30.94 -0.76 -7.11
CA LEU A 338 -30.74 0.69 -7.06
C LEU A 338 -32.04 1.35 -6.56
#